data_AF-A0A918WXG2-F1
#
_entry.id   AF-A0A918WXG2-F1
#
_cell.length_a   1.000
_cell.length_b   1.000
_cell.length_c   1.000
_cell.angle_alpha   90.00
_cell.angle_beta   90.00
_cell.angle_gamma   90.00
#
_symmetry.space_group_name_H-M   'P 1'
#
loop_
_entity.id
_entity.type
_entity.pdbx_description
1 polymer ?
#
loop_
_entity_poly.entity_id
_entity_poly.type
_entity_poly.pdbx_seq_one_letter_code
_entity_poly.pdbx_strand_id
1 'polypeptide(L)'
;MAEAERIIGTPDVEGAGPEKSSENEGAGETAAVKKDEAEGAETAAEGGASVAAQVKRKLPLLLIVALIAYALDLGSKLLVVAKLEPSGETINVIGELLQFRAIRNAGAAFGIGEAYTIVFTIIASSVIIVIARLARKLYSLPWAIALGLLLGGALGNLTDRIFRTPGFLEGAVVDFIAPAHFAVFNLADSAVVCGGILIVILSFKGLDPDGTVHKS
;
A
#
# COMPACT_ATOMS: atom_id res chain seq x y z
N MET A 1 12.41 64.31 37.94
CA MET A 1 11.76 62.98 37.88
C MET A 1 10.42 63.16 38.59
N ALA A 2 9.39 63.50 37.83
CA ALA A 2 8.09 63.97 38.34
C ALA A 2 6.96 63.00 37.92
N GLU A 3 5.99 62.91 38.83
CA GLU A 3 4.63 62.33 38.85
C GLU A 3 3.88 62.19 37.50
N ALA A 4 3.11 61.13 37.23
CA ALA A 4 1.81 60.65 37.78
C ALA A 4 0.57 61.17 37.01
N GLU A 5 -0.51 60.38 37.06
CA GLU A 5 -1.90 60.59 36.54
C GLU A 5 -2.11 60.29 35.04
N ARG A 6 -2.97 59.36 34.56
CA ARG A 6 -4.36 58.90 34.82
C ARG A 6 -5.44 59.87 34.25
N ILE A 7 -6.42 59.29 33.53
CA ILE A 7 -7.84 59.72 33.34
C ILE A 7 -8.29 60.27 31.95
N ILE A 8 -9.07 59.43 31.23
CA ILE A 8 -10.42 59.59 30.61
C ILE A 8 -10.83 60.93 29.96
N GLY A 9 -11.41 60.87 28.74
CA GLY A 9 -12.45 61.81 28.27
C GLY A 9 -12.59 62.00 26.76
N THR A 10 -13.59 61.37 26.13
CA THR A 10 -14.42 61.95 25.03
C THR A 10 -15.46 62.91 25.65
N PRO A 11 -16.24 63.78 24.96
CA PRO A 11 -16.58 63.96 23.52
C PRO A 11 -16.42 65.47 23.09
N ASP A 12 -16.82 66.05 21.94
CA ASP A 12 -18.17 66.34 21.41
C ASP A 12 -18.09 67.20 20.11
N VAL A 13 -19.10 67.03 19.23
CA VAL A 13 -19.87 67.92 18.30
C VAL A 13 -19.35 69.37 17.98
N GLU A 14 -19.54 70.06 16.84
CA GLU A 14 -20.75 70.34 16.03
C GLU A 14 -20.48 71.40 14.89
N GLY A 15 -21.35 71.45 13.87
CA GLY A 15 -21.66 72.65 13.04
C GLY A 15 -20.98 72.78 11.66
N ALA A 16 -21.59 73.29 10.57
CA ALA A 16 -22.91 73.87 10.31
C ALA A 16 -23.10 74.13 8.79
N GLY A 17 -24.35 74.12 8.29
CA GLY A 17 -24.85 75.07 7.27
C GLY A 17 -24.92 74.65 5.79
N PRO A 18 -25.82 75.27 4.98
CA PRO A 18 -26.69 74.58 4.00
C PRO A 18 -26.54 75.04 2.53
N GLU A 19 -27.17 74.33 1.58
CA GLU A 19 -28.10 74.88 0.54
C GLU A 19 -28.31 73.94 -0.68
N LYS A 20 -29.61 73.72 -1.01
CA LYS A 20 -30.31 73.63 -2.33
C LYS A 20 -29.60 72.91 -3.50
N SER A 21 -30.20 71.98 -4.22
CA SER A 21 -31.35 72.17 -5.12
C SER A 21 -31.55 70.92 -6.00
N SER A 22 -32.76 70.78 -6.58
CA SER A 22 -33.14 70.04 -7.81
C SER A 22 -32.81 68.54 -7.89
N GLU A 23 -33.79 67.65 -7.78
CA GLU A 23 -34.67 67.12 -8.85
C GLU A 23 -34.25 65.69 -9.27
N ASN A 24 -35.13 64.75 -8.92
CA ASN A 24 -35.59 63.59 -9.68
C ASN A 24 -34.56 62.67 -10.38
N GLU A 25 -34.34 61.47 -9.82
CA GLU A 25 -34.01 60.21 -10.52
C GLU A 25 -34.32 59.08 -9.53
N GLY A 26 -35.21 58.12 -9.80
CA GLY A 26 -34.97 57.05 -10.77
C GLY A 26 -34.91 55.73 -10.00
N ALA A 27 -36.08 55.19 -9.63
CA ALA A 27 -36.19 53.83 -9.09
C ALA A 27 -35.81 52.82 -10.18
N GLY A 28 -34.59 52.29 -10.14
CA GLY A 28 -34.16 51.35 -11.18
C GLY A 28 -32.74 50.79 -11.08
N GLU A 29 -32.09 50.79 -9.92
CA GLU A 29 -30.68 50.35 -9.82
C GLU A 29 -30.42 49.43 -8.61
N THR A 30 -31.32 48.49 -8.36
CA THR A 30 -31.10 47.43 -7.34
C THR A 30 -31.38 46.02 -7.84
N ALA A 31 -31.72 45.85 -9.12
CA ALA A 31 -31.98 44.55 -9.73
C ALA A 31 -30.83 44.00 -10.61
N ALA A 32 -29.93 44.87 -11.11
CA ALA A 32 -28.85 44.44 -12.02
C ALA A 32 -27.60 43.94 -11.27
N VAL A 33 -27.22 44.57 -10.16
CA VAL A 33 -25.99 44.20 -9.41
C VAL A 33 -26.11 42.82 -8.74
N LYS A 34 -27.32 42.35 -8.43
CA LYS A 34 -27.55 41.01 -7.86
C LYS A 34 -27.48 39.86 -8.87
N LYS A 35 -27.46 40.16 -10.18
CA LYS A 35 -27.48 39.12 -11.21
C LYS A 35 -26.06 38.69 -11.61
N ASP A 36 -25.12 39.61 -11.61
CA ASP A 36 -23.71 39.32 -11.96
C ASP A 36 -22.97 38.57 -10.84
N GLU A 37 -23.30 38.80 -9.56
CA GLU A 37 -22.75 38.03 -8.45
C GLU A 37 -23.32 36.60 -8.37
N ALA A 38 -24.54 36.38 -8.89
CA ALA A 38 -25.16 35.06 -8.95
C ALA A 38 -24.60 34.20 -10.10
N GLU A 39 -24.38 34.79 -11.29
CA GLU A 39 -23.77 34.09 -12.43
C GLU A 39 -22.26 33.84 -12.23
N GLY A 40 -21.54 34.75 -11.55
CA GLY A 40 -20.13 34.55 -11.20
C GLY A 40 -19.90 33.47 -10.14
N ALA A 41 -20.88 33.25 -9.24
CA ALA A 41 -20.81 32.23 -8.20
C ALA A 41 -21.19 30.82 -8.70
N GLU A 42 -22.16 30.70 -9.62
CA GLU A 42 -22.52 29.41 -10.23
C GLU A 42 -21.42 28.86 -11.14
N THR A 43 -20.73 29.73 -11.89
CA THR A 43 -19.65 29.30 -12.79
C THR A 43 -18.36 28.91 -12.04
N ALA A 44 -18.16 29.40 -10.81
CA ALA A 44 -17.02 29.02 -9.96
C ALA A 44 -17.26 27.72 -9.17
N ALA A 45 -18.52 27.35 -8.92
CA ALA A 45 -18.88 26.15 -8.16
C ALA A 45 -18.75 24.86 -8.98
N GLU A 46 -18.95 24.92 -10.31
CA GLU A 46 -18.83 23.74 -11.18
C GLU A 46 -17.37 23.40 -11.57
N GLY A 47 -16.47 24.39 -11.53
CA GLY A 47 -15.04 24.20 -11.85
C GLY A 47 -14.19 23.64 -10.69
N GLY A 48 -14.64 23.77 -9.43
CA GLY A 48 -13.88 23.39 -8.24
C GLY A 48 -14.02 21.91 -7.83
N ALA A 49 -15.07 21.22 -8.27
CA ALA A 49 -15.36 19.84 -7.85
C ALA A 49 -14.64 18.76 -8.68
N SER A 50 -14.02 19.12 -9.81
CA SER A 50 -13.44 18.17 -10.77
C SER A 50 -11.93 17.92 -10.61
N VAL A 51 -11.23 18.69 -9.77
CA VAL A 51 -9.75 18.60 -9.62
C VAL A 51 -9.32 18.03 -8.26
N ALA A 52 -10.23 17.42 -7.50
CA ALA A 52 -9.82 16.44 -6.50
C ALA A 52 -9.49 15.16 -7.26
N ALA A 53 -8.23 15.02 -7.73
CA ALA A 53 -7.75 13.82 -8.40
C ALA A 53 -8.26 12.59 -7.64
N GLN A 54 -9.23 11.86 -8.20
CA GLN A 54 -9.79 10.68 -7.58
C GLN A 54 -8.64 9.69 -7.41
N VAL A 55 -8.03 9.65 -6.22
CA VAL A 55 -6.89 8.78 -5.96
C VAL A 55 -7.43 7.35 -5.98
N LYS A 56 -7.31 6.69 -7.14
CA LYS A 56 -7.80 5.32 -7.32
C LYS A 56 -6.99 4.41 -6.41
N ARG A 57 -7.67 3.71 -5.50
CA ARG A 57 -7.08 2.68 -4.62
C ARG A 57 -6.30 1.69 -5.47
N LYS A 58 -5.09 1.33 -5.05
CA LYS A 58 -4.22 0.38 -5.77
C LYS A 58 -4.43 -1.07 -5.33
N LEU A 59 -5.51 -1.33 -4.59
CA LEU A 59 -5.92 -2.68 -4.19
C LEU A 59 -6.04 -3.66 -5.38
N PRO A 60 -6.64 -3.30 -6.54
CA PRO A 60 -6.72 -4.23 -7.67
C PRO A 60 -5.33 -4.65 -8.17
N LEU A 61 -4.39 -3.70 -8.22
CA LEU A 61 -3.02 -3.99 -8.63
C LEU A 61 -2.33 -4.94 -7.64
N LEU A 62 -2.46 -4.68 -6.33
CA LEU A 62 -1.94 -5.58 -5.30
C LEU A 62 -2.47 -7.00 -5.48
N LEU A 63 -3.78 -7.15 -5.68
CA LEU A 63 -4.41 -8.45 -5.87
C LEU A 63 -3.96 -9.15 -7.16
N ILE A 64 -3.79 -8.41 -8.26
CA ILE A 64 -3.25 -8.95 -9.52
C ILE A 64 -1.81 -9.45 -9.32
N VAL A 65 -0.94 -8.65 -8.69
CA VAL A 65 0.45 -9.04 -8.42
C VAL A 65 0.50 -10.26 -7.49
N ALA A 66 -0.33 -10.28 -6.44
CA ALA A 66 -0.44 -11.41 -5.53
C ALA A 66 -0.91 -12.68 -6.25
N LEU A 67 -1.93 -12.56 -7.09
CA LEU A 67 -2.47 -13.69 -7.87
C LEU A 67 -1.42 -14.25 -8.83
N ILE A 68 -0.67 -13.39 -9.53
CA ILE A 68 0.39 -13.83 -10.45
C ILE A 68 1.50 -14.54 -9.67
N ALA A 69 2.01 -13.94 -8.59
CA ALA A 69 3.06 -14.56 -7.77
C ALA A 69 2.60 -15.91 -7.19
N TYR A 70 1.38 -15.97 -6.65
CA TYR A 70 0.78 -17.19 -6.13
C TYR A 70 0.60 -18.26 -7.20
N ALA A 71 0.06 -17.91 -8.37
CA ALA A 71 -0.17 -18.86 -9.45
C ALA A 71 1.13 -19.42 -10.02
N LEU A 72 2.17 -18.58 -10.16
CA LEU A 72 3.50 -19.01 -10.58
C LEU A 72 4.14 -19.96 -9.57
N ASP A 73 4.05 -19.65 -8.27
CA ASP A 73 4.56 -20.54 -7.21
C ASP A 73 3.82 -21.88 -7.19
N LEU A 74 2.50 -21.85 -7.10
CA LEU A 74 1.68 -23.07 -7.04
C LEU A 74 1.87 -23.92 -8.30
N GLY A 75 1.83 -23.31 -9.49
CA GLY A 75 2.03 -24.01 -10.76
C GLY A 75 3.41 -24.66 -10.85
N SER A 76 4.45 -23.96 -10.43
CA SER A 76 5.82 -24.50 -10.43
C SER A 76 5.97 -25.66 -9.44
N LYS A 77 5.41 -25.53 -8.22
CA LYS A 77 5.44 -26.59 -7.21
C LYS A 77 4.68 -27.83 -7.68
N LEU A 78 3.52 -27.66 -8.33
CA LEU A 78 2.77 -28.77 -8.91
C LEU A 78 3.57 -29.49 -10.00
N LEU A 79 4.24 -28.73 -10.88
CA LEU A 79 5.09 -29.31 -11.92
C LEU A 79 6.26 -30.11 -11.33
N VAL A 80 6.95 -29.55 -10.34
CA VAL A 80 8.09 -30.19 -9.68
C VAL A 80 7.66 -31.46 -8.95
N VAL A 81 6.56 -31.41 -8.19
CA VAL A 81 6.00 -32.58 -7.49
C VAL A 81 5.59 -33.67 -8.47
N ALA A 82 5.05 -33.31 -9.64
CA ALA A 82 4.62 -34.29 -10.64
C ALA A 82 5.78 -34.90 -11.44
N LYS A 83 6.90 -34.19 -11.61
CA LYS A 83 7.96 -34.56 -12.55
C LYS A 83 9.29 -34.94 -11.89
N LEU A 84 9.71 -34.24 -10.84
CA LEU A 84 11.03 -34.42 -10.22
C LEU A 84 10.94 -35.25 -8.94
N GLU A 85 9.87 -35.08 -8.16
CA GLU A 85 9.72 -35.80 -6.89
C GLU A 85 9.66 -37.34 -7.05
N PRO A 86 8.96 -37.92 -8.06
CA PRO A 86 8.87 -39.38 -8.19
C PRO A 86 10.17 -40.03 -8.64
N SER A 87 10.96 -39.36 -9.48
CA SER A 87 12.24 -39.88 -9.98
C SER A 87 13.40 -39.61 -9.03
N GLY A 88 13.27 -38.61 -8.14
CA GLY A 88 14.39 -38.10 -7.34
C GLY A 88 15.46 -37.42 -8.20
N GLU A 89 15.16 -37.11 -9.45
CA GLU A 89 16.11 -36.57 -10.42
C GLU A 89 16.44 -35.11 -10.08
N THR A 90 17.69 -34.74 -10.35
CA THR A 90 18.18 -33.37 -10.24
C THR A 90 18.48 -32.84 -11.64
N ILE A 91 17.82 -31.75 -12.02
CA ILE A 91 18.05 -31.07 -13.30
C ILE A 91 19.14 -30.03 -13.11
N ASN A 92 20.27 -30.21 -13.77
CA ASN A 92 21.36 -29.23 -13.76
C ASN A 92 21.04 -28.08 -14.73
N VAL A 93 20.72 -26.91 -14.19
CA VAL A 93 20.38 -25.71 -15.00
C VAL A 93 21.66 -24.98 -15.40
N ILE A 94 22.58 -24.79 -14.44
CA ILE A 94 23.90 -24.17 -14.66
C ILE A 94 24.95 -25.04 -13.97
N GLY A 95 25.33 -26.15 -14.60
CA GLY A 95 26.26 -27.12 -14.01
C GLY A 95 25.85 -27.51 -12.58
N GLU A 96 26.79 -27.45 -11.64
CA GLU A 96 26.53 -27.66 -10.21
C GLU A 96 26.15 -26.36 -9.48
N LEU A 97 26.22 -25.19 -10.13
CA LEU A 97 25.94 -23.89 -9.51
C LEU A 97 24.45 -23.62 -9.31
N LEU A 98 23.60 -24.14 -10.19
CA LEU A 98 22.15 -24.01 -10.07
C LEU A 98 21.47 -25.28 -10.57
N GLN A 99 20.68 -25.89 -9.70
CA GLN A 99 19.96 -27.13 -9.96
C GLN A 99 18.48 -26.98 -9.60
N PHE A 100 17.63 -27.77 -10.26
CA PHE A 100 16.27 -28.02 -9.81
C PHE A 100 16.15 -29.44 -9.24
N ARG A 101 15.75 -29.55 -7.98
CA ARG A 101 15.52 -30.81 -7.28
C ARG A 101 14.40 -30.65 -6.27
N ALA A 102 13.46 -31.58 -6.19
CA ALA A 102 12.34 -31.47 -5.28
C ALA A 102 12.77 -31.74 -3.83
N ILE A 103 12.46 -30.82 -2.90
CA ILE A 103 12.67 -30.99 -1.46
C ILE A 103 11.39 -30.63 -0.72
N ARG A 104 11.01 -31.46 0.25
CA ARG A 104 9.94 -31.13 1.20
C ARG A 104 10.52 -30.52 2.47
N ASN A 105 10.31 -29.22 2.63
CA ASN A 105 10.82 -28.45 3.74
C ASN A 105 9.77 -28.30 4.85
N ALA A 106 9.87 -29.14 5.87
CA ALA A 106 9.10 -29.01 7.11
C ALA A 106 9.59 -27.86 8.02
N GLY A 107 10.63 -27.12 7.65
CA GLY A 107 11.31 -26.19 8.57
C GLY A 107 12.34 -26.88 9.47
N ALA A 108 12.77 -28.08 9.10
CA ALA A 108 13.66 -28.95 9.85
C ALA A 108 15.12 -28.46 9.95
N ALA A 109 15.48 -27.33 9.33
CA ALA A 109 16.80 -26.71 9.49
C ALA A 109 17.13 -26.36 10.96
N PHE A 110 16.14 -26.38 11.86
CA PHE A 110 16.28 -26.14 13.30
C PHE A 110 16.15 -27.39 14.19
N GLY A 111 16.19 -28.61 13.62
CA GLY A 111 16.36 -29.86 14.40
C GLY A 111 15.18 -30.35 15.25
N ILE A 112 14.04 -29.64 15.27
CA ILE A 112 12.82 -30.02 16.01
C ILE A 112 11.59 -29.81 15.09
N GLY A 113 11.48 -30.63 14.05
CA GLY A 113 10.72 -30.31 12.82
C GLY A 113 9.23 -29.98 12.98
N GLU A 114 8.50 -30.59 13.91
CA GLU A 114 7.03 -30.40 14.03
C GLU A 114 6.63 -29.16 14.82
N ALA A 115 7.39 -28.76 15.85
CA ALA A 115 7.04 -27.58 16.64
C ALA A 115 7.20 -26.28 15.83
N TYR A 116 8.08 -26.26 14.83
CA TYR A 116 8.37 -25.07 14.02
C TYR A 116 7.47 -24.94 12.78
N THR A 117 6.91 -26.02 12.21
CA THR A 117 5.96 -25.92 11.07
C THR A 117 4.80 -24.98 11.39
N ILE A 118 4.19 -25.19 12.57
CA ILE A 118 3.07 -24.38 13.07
C ILE A 118 3.49 -22.91 13.24
N VAL A 119 4.71 -22.65 13.72
CA VAL A 119 5.24 -21.28 13.86
C VAL A 119 5.31 -20.59 12.50
N PHE A 120 5.82 -21.26 11.47
CA PHE A 120 5.85 -20.70 10.11
C PHE A 120 4.45 -20.43 9.57
N THR A 121 3.50 -21.33 9.83
CA THR A 121 2.09 -21.16 9.46
C THR A 121 1.46 -19.95 10.15
N ILE A 122 1.73 -19.74 11.45
CA ILE A 122 1.27 -18.59 12.21
C ILE A 122 1.87 -17.29 11.66
N ILE A 123 3.18 -17.29 11.36
CA ILE A 123 3.86 -16.12 10.78
C ILE A 123 3.26 -15.76 9.42
N ALA A 124 3.11 -16.73 8.52
CA ALA A 124 2.53 -16.51 7.20
C ALA A 124 1.09 -15.97 7.30
N SER A 125 0.27 -16.56 8.17
CA SER A 125 -1.10 -16.09 8.44
C SER A 125 -1.11 -14.67 8.99
N SER A 126 -0.21 -14.35 9.91
CA SER A 126 -0.08 -13.01 10.49
C SER A 126 0.31 -11.96 9.43
N VAL A 127 1.25 -12.29 8.54
CA VAL A 127 1.64 -11.43 7.42
C VAL A 127 0.45 -11.14 6.50
N ILE A 128 -0.33 -12.16 6.13
CA ILE A 128 -1.53 -12.00 5.30
C ILE A 128 -2.52 -11.04 5.96
N ILE A 129 -2.79 -11.21 7.26
CA ILE A 129 -3.70 -10.35 8.01
C ILE A 129 -3.20 -8.91 8.05
N VAL A 130 -1.89 -8.70 8.29
CA VAL A 130 -1.28 -7.37 8.30
C VAL A 130 -1.40 -6.71 6.93
N ILE A 131 -1.09 -7.43 5.84
CA ILE A 131 -1.21 -6.90 4.47
C ILE A 131 -2.68 -6.55 4.17
N ALA A 132 -3.64 -7.41 4.52
CA ALA A 132 -5.06 -7.13 4.33
C ALA A 132 -5.51 -5.85 5.06
N ARG A 133 -4.95 -5.58 6.25
CA ARG A 133 -5.23 -4.33 6.99
C ARG A 133 -4.60 -3.11 6.33
N LEU A 134 -3.36 -3.21 5.86
CA LEU A 134 -2.61 -2.14 5.18
C LEU A 134 -3.19 -1.81 3.80
N ALA A 135 -3.66 -2.82 3.07
CA ALA A 135 -4.20 -2.67 1.71
C ALA A 135 -5.43 -1.75 1.64
N ARG A 136 -6.12 -1.52 2.77
CA ARG A 136 -7.29 -0.62 2.86
C ARG A 136 -6.96 0.86 2.62
N LYS A 137 -5.70 1.27 2.83
CA LYS A 137 -5.23 2.66 2.67
C LYS A 137 -4.16 2.78 1.57
N LEU A 138 -4.16 1.86 0.62
CA LEU A 138 -3.09 1.72 -0.36
C LEU A 138 -3.37 2.50 -1.64
N TYR A 139 -2.56 3.53 -1.88
CA TYR A 139 -2.66 4.41 -3.03
C TYR A 139 -1.35 4.50 -3.83
N SER A 140 -0.24 4.07 -3.23
CA SER A 140 1.08 4.02 -3.87
C SER A 140 1.26 2.77 -4.73
N LEU A 141 1.72 2.95 -5.96
CA LEU A 141 1.96 1.86 -6.93
C LEU A 141 3.13 0.95 -6.50
N PRO A 142 4.31 1.48 -6.12
CA PRO A 142 5.41 0.62 -5.64
C PRO A 142 5.03 -0.21 -4.42
N TRP A 143 4.27 0.36 -3.47
CA TRP A 143 3.76 -0.37 -2.32
C TRP A 143 2.76 -1.46 -2.70
N ALA A 144 1.93 -1.24 -3.72
CA ALA A 144 1.01 -2.26 -4.21
C ALA A 144 1.74 -3.45 -4.83
N ILE A 145 2.83 -3.21 -5.55
CA ILE A 145 3.70 -4.29 -6.05
C ILE A 145 4.36 -5.02 -4.88
N ALA A 146 4.96 -4.30 -3.94
CA ALA A 146 5.67 -4.88 -2.81
C ALA A 146 4.77 -5.75 -1.92
N LEU A 147 3.61 -5.21 -1.53
CA LEU A 147 2.62 -5.93 -0.73
C LEU A 147 1.94 -7.06 -1.51
N GLY A 148 1.78 -6.90 -2.83
CA GLY A 148 1.26 -7.95 -3.71
C GLY A 148 2.21 -9.15 -3.75
N LEU A 149 3.51 -8.91 -3.91
CA LEU A 149 4.54 -9.96 -3.88
C LEU A 149 4.57 -10.69 -2.53
N LEU A 150 4.55 -9.94 -1.42
CA LEU A 150 4.49 -10.52 -0.07
C LEU A 150 3.23 -11.34 0.15
N LEU A 151 2.07 -10.85 -0.29
CA LEU A 151 0.80 -11.56 -0.14
C LEU A 151 0.79 -12.85 -0.97
N GLY A 152 1.21 -12.79 -2.23
CA GLY A 152 1.27 -13.94 -3.12
C GLY A 152 2.25 -15.01 -2.62
N GLY A 153 3.43 -14.60 -2.19
CA GLY A 153 4.42 -15.52 -1.61
C GLY A 153 3.96 -16.13 -0.28
N ALA A 154 3.39 -15.32 0.62
CA ALA A 154 2.84 -15.83 1.89
C ALA A 154 1.71 -16.84 1.65
N LEU A 155 0.80 -16.57 0.69
CA LEU A 155 -0.27 -17.50 0.32
C LEU A 155 0.28 -18.79 -0.31
N GLY A 156 1.31 -18.71 -1.16
CA GLY A 156 1.92 -19.88 -1.79
C GLY A 156 2.50 -20.86 -0.76
N ASN A 157 3.29 -20.35 0.18
CA ASN A 157 3.84 -21.17 1.26
C ASN A 157 2.77 -21.63 2.25
N LEU A 158 1.80 -20.78 2.62
CA LEU A 158 0.71 -21.17 3.52
C LEU A 158 -0.16 -22.28 2.91
N THR A 159 -0.39 -22.25 1.60
CA THR A 159 -1.15 -23.30 0.90
C THR A 159 -0.48 -24.66 1.05
N ASP A 160 0.84 -24.73 0.89
CA ASP A 160 1.57 -25.97 1.14
C ASP A 160 1.43 -26.44 2.60
N ARG A 161 1.54 -25.51 3.56
CA ARG A 161 1.37 -25.83 5.00
C ARG A 161 -0.02 -26.36 5.33
N ILE A 162 -1.07 -25.85 4.67
CA ILE A 162 -2.46 -26.26 4.92
C ILE A 162 -2.77 -27.61 4.29
N PHE A 163 -2.36 -27.81 3.03
CA PHE A 163 -2.90 -28.89 2.19
C PHE A 163 -1.94 -30.07 1.97
N ARG A 164 -0.65 -29.94 2.30
CA ARG A 164 0.31 -31.04 2.14
C ARG A 164 0.50 -31.82 3.44
N THR A 165 0.93 -33.07 3.30
CA THR A 165 1.35 -33.97 4.39
C THR A 165 2.51 -33.35 5.21
N PRO A 166 2.64 -33.61 6.53
CA PRO A 166 1.95 -34.61 7.37
C PRO A 166 0.51 -34.30 7.80
N GLY A 167 0.11 -33.03 7.87
CA GLY A 167 -1.18 -32.68 8.47
C GLY A 167 -1.63 -31.25 8.16
N PHE A 168 -2.85 -30.93 8.59
CA PHE A 168 -3.43 -29.61 8.41
C PHE A 168 -2.63 -28.57 9.21
N LEU A 169 -2.13 -27.53 8.54
CA LEU A 169 -1.24 -26.47 9.08
C LEU A 169 0.20 -26.91 9.39
N GLU A 170 0.52 -28.18 9.17
CA GLU A 170 1.83 -28.78 9.44
C GLU A 170 2.54 -29.26 8.17
N GLY A 171 1.93 -29.06 7.00
CA GLY A 171 2.43 -29.52 5.72
C GLY A 171 3.85 -29.03 5.41
N ALA A 172 4.61 -29.85 4.69
CA ALA A 172 5.93 -29.43 4.19
C ALA A 172 5.79 -28.55 2.94
N VAL A 173 6.54 -27.44 2.90
CA VAL A 173 6.65 -26.57 1.73
C VAL A 173 7.52 -27.24 0.67
N VAL A 174 7.15 -27.11 -0.60
CA VAL A 174 7.94 -27.66 -1.70
C VAL A 174 8.97 -26.64 -2.15
N ASP A 175 10.24 -26.94 -1.88
CA ASP A 175 11.38 -26.16 -2.34
C ASP A 175 12.05 -26.87 -3.51
N PHE A 176 12.55 -26.11 -4.48
CA PHE A 176 13.08 -26.73 -5.69
C PHE A 176 14.20 -26.00 -6.40
N ILE A 177 14.40 -24.71 -6.13
CA ILE A 177 15.51 -23.94 -6.67
C ILE A 177 16.70 -24.15 -5.74
N ALA A 178 17.72 -24.86 -6.21
CA ALA A 178 18.89 -25.24 -5.43
C ALA A 178 20.16 -24.60 -6.02
N PRO A 179 20.53 -23.38 -5.61
CA PRO A 179 21.84 -22.84 -5.91
C PRO A 179 22.93 -23.55 -5.09
N ALA A 180 24.14 -23.58 -5.62
CA ALA A 180 25.31 -24.04 -4.86
C ALA A 180 25.54 -23.18 -3.62
N HIS A 181 25.86 -23.83 -2.50
CA HIS A 181 26.18 -23.19 -1.22
C HIS A 181 25.10 -22.28 -0.61
N PHE A 182 23.86 -22.39 -1.08
CA PHE A 182 22.71 -21.65 -0.53
C PHE A 182 21.57 -22.61 -0.17
N ALA A 183 20.62 -22.10 0.63
CA ALA A 183 19.41 -22.84 0.94
C ALA A 183 18.59 -23.11 -0.34
N VAL A 184 17.89 -24.25 -0.38
CA VAL A 184 16.93 -24.52 -1.46
C VAL A 184 15.66 -23.73 -1.15
N PHE A 185 15.10 -23.07 -2.15
CA PHE A 185 13.93 -22.20 -2.00
C PHE A 185 12.95 -22.36 -3.15
N ASN A 186 11.84 -21.62 -3.10
CA ASN A 186 10.82 -21.61 -4.14
C ASN A 186 10.47 -20.19 -4.62
N LEU A 187 9.49 -20.10 -5.52
CA LEU A 187 9.05 -18.83 -6.09
C LEU A 187 8.33 -17.95 -5.07
N ALA A 188 7.59 -18.54 -4.12
CA ALA A 188 7.00 -17.81 -3.00
C ALA A 188 8.08 -17.14 -2.13
N ASP A 189 9.19 -17.81 -1.82
CA ASP A 189 10.30 -17.21 -1.06
C ASP A 189 10.94 -16.05 -1.83
N SER A 190 11.13 -16.23 -3.13
CA SER A 190 11.65 -15.18 -4.01
C SER A 190 10.73 -13.95 -4.02
N ALA A 191 9.40 -14.17 -4.09
CA ALA A 191 8.42 -13.09 -4.03
C ALA A 191 8.46 -12.35 -2.68
N VAL A 192 8.57 -13.09 -1.57
CA VAL A 192 8.69 -12.50 -0.22
C VAL A 192 9.97 -11.66 -0.11
N VAL A 193 11.11 -12.18 -0.56
CA VAL A 193 12.40 -11.46 -0.52
C VAL A 193 12.35 -10.20 -1.38
N CYS A 194 11.89 -10.30 -2.63
CA CYS A 194 11.78 -9.16 -3.53
C CYS A 194 10.80 -8.09 -2.99
N GLY A 195 9.65 -8.51 -2.46
CA GLY A 195 8.68 -7.60 -1.84
C GLY A 195 9.26 -6.92 -0.59
N GLY A 196 9.95 -7.67 0.27
CA GLY A 196 10.63 -7.15 1.45
C GLY A 196 11.73 -6.13 1.12
N ILE A 197 12.60 -6.46 0.17
CA ILE A 197 13.65 -5.53 -0.34
C ILE A 197 13.00 -4.26 -0.87
N LEU A 198 11.91 -4.38 -1.64
CA LEU A 198 11.21 -3.22 -2.17
C LEU A 198 10.62 -2.35 -1.03
N ILE A 199 9.98 -2.95 -0.02
CA ILE A 199 9.51 -2.19 1.16
C ILE A 199 10.66 -1.44 1.82
N VAL A 200 11.79 -2.10 2.07
CA VAL A 200 12.97 -1.47 2.69
C VAL A 200 13.44 -0.27 1.87
N ILE A 201 13.56 -0.42 0.55
CA ILE A 201 13.93 0.69 -0.34
C ILE A 201 12.91 1.83 -0.27
N LEU A 202 11.61 1.53 -0.26
CA LEU A 202 10.55 2.55 -0.18
C LEU A 202 10.59 3.30 1.16
N SER A 203 10.82 2.58 2.26
CA SER A 203 10.98 3.17 3.59
C SER A 203 12.19 4.11 3.65
N PHE A 204 13.34 3.72 3.09
CA PHE A 204 14.52 4.61 3.02
C PHE A 204 14.30 5.84 2.14
N LYS A 205 13.42 5.75 1.14
CA LYS A 205 13.03 6.88 0.29
C LYS A 205 11.93 7.75 0.93
N GLY A 206 11.47 7.40 2.12
CA GLY A 206 10.39 8.09 2.83
C GLY A 206 9.05 8.01 2.11
N LEU A 207 8.83 7.05 1.21
CA LEU A 207 7.56 6.91 0.50
C LEU A 207 6.59 6.09 1.33
N ASP A 208 5.43 6.66 1.63
CA ASP A 208 4.39 6.00 2.40
C ASP A 208 3.42 5.17 1.51
N PRO A 209 2.72 4.17 2.09
CA PRO A 209 1.73 3.37 1.37
C PRO A 209 0.57 4.18 0.75
N ASP A 210 0.30 5.37 1.29
CA ASP A 210 -0.69 6.31 0.77
C ASP A 210 -0.15 7.20 -0.37
N GLY A 211 1.13 7.07 -0.70
CA GLY A 211 1.80 7.81 -1.77
C GLY A 211 2.39 9.15 -1.34
N THR A 212 2.32 9.51 -0.06
CA THR A 212 3.01 10.69 0.47
C THR A 212 4.51 10.42 0.64
N VAL A 213 5.31 11.49 0.67
CA VAL A 213 6.76 11.42 0.88
C VAL A 213 7.10 12.20 2.14
N HIS A 214 7.69 11.54 3.14
CA HIS A 214 8.26 12.19 4.31
C HIS A 214 9.76 12.36 4.09
N LYS A 215 10.23 13.61 3.96
CA LYS A 215 11.67 13.90 4.03
C LYS A 215 12.10 13.79 5.50
N SER A 216 12.97 12.81 5.77
CA SER A 216 13.69 12.66 7.03
C SER A 216 14.86 13.62 7.09
#